data_AF-A0A5B6WAT0-F1
#
_entry.id   AF-A0A5B6WAT0-F1
#
_cell.length_a   1.000
_cell.length_b   1.000
_cell.length_c   1.000
_cell.angle_alpha   90.00
_cell.angle_beta   90.00
_cell.angle_gamma   90.00
#
_symmetry.space_group_name_H-M   'P 1'
#
loop_
_entity.id
_entity.type
_entity.pdbx_description
1 polymer ?
#
loop_
_entity_poly.entity_id
_entity_poly.type
_entity_poly.pdbx_seq_one_letter_code
_entity_poly.pdbx_strand_id
1 'polypeptide(L)'
;MAKVTKRAVLVGCNYRKTQFGLHGCINDVKTIKDAILNFGFKESDINVLTDAPGSSVLPTDVSLKFHPHYVDGLMMLDPLKEDDGILLSGCEVNETSYDLVLGNRAFGAFTDAVVNVLNQRMGAGISNRQLMVEAAKILKDNGFDQNPCLYCSDKNTNATFLGVFA
;
A
#
# COMPACT_ATOMS: atom_id res chain seq x y z
N MET A 1 22.41 14.08 -10.69
CA MET A 1 21.14 14.20 -9.96
C MET A 1 21.27 13.41 -8.66
N ALA A 2 20.83 13.93 -7.52
CA ALA A 2 20.90 13.19 -6.25
C ALA A 2 19.95 11.98 -6.30
N LYS A 3 20.41 10.82 -5.84
CA LYS A 3 19.61 9.61 -5.74
C LYS A 3 18.56 9.80 -4.64
N VAL A 4 17.29 9.94 -5.01
CA VAL A 4 16.18 10.03 -4.04
C VAL A 4 16.03 8.67 -3.35
N THR A 5 15.99 8.67 -2.01
CA THR A 5 15.78 7.44 -1.24
C THR A 5 14.28 7.18 -1.11
N LYS A 6 13.81 6.01 -1.55
CA LYS A 6 12.42 5.58 -1.41
C LYS A 6 12.26 4.78 -0.12
N ARG A 7 11.31 5.16 0.73
CA ARG A 7 11.04 4.54 2.03
C ARG A 7 9.59 4.10 2.13
N ALA A 8 9.33 2.98 2.78
CA ALA A 8 7.97 2.49 2.99
C ALA A 8 7.76 1.98 4.43
N VAL A 9 6.52 2.10 4.89
CA VAL A 9 6.02 1.42 6.08
C VAL A 9 4.84 0.57 5.64
N LEU A 10 4.91 -0.73 5.85
CA LEU A 10 3.88 -1.69 5.47
C LEU A 10 3.27 -2.26 6.74
N VAL A 11 1.94 -2.25 6.84
CA VAL A 11 1.22 -2.66 8.04
C VAL A 11 0.18 -3.71 7.68
N GLY A 12 0.17 -4.83 8.41
CA GLY A 12 -0.79 -5.92 8.19
C GLY A 12 -1.15 -6.59 9.51
N CYS A 13 -2.43 -6.54 9.86
CA CYS A 13 -2.97 -7.08 11.11
C CYS A 13 -3.98 -8.19 10.82
N ASN A 14 -3.71 -9.40 11.29
CA ASN A 14 -4.62 -10.53 11.16
C ASN A 14 -5.51 -10.71 12.41
N TYR A 15 -5.30 -9.95 13.48
CA TYR A 15 -6.04 -10.02 14.75
C TYR A 15 -6.24 -11.45 15.25
N ARG A 16 -5.17 -12.27 15.15
CA ARG A 16 -5.25 -13.70 15.46
C ARG A 16 -5.76 -13.92 16.88
N LYS A 17 -6.57 -14.96 17.09
CA LYS A 17 -7.20 -15.32 18.38
C LYS A 17 -8.25 -14.33 18.89
N THR A 18 -8.71 -13.40 18.06
CA THR A 18 -9.89 -12.57 18.33
C THR A 18 -11.09 -13.07 17.54
N GLN A 19 -12.30 -12.63 17.89
CA GLN A 19 -13.53 -12.90 17.13
C GLN A 19 -13.55 -12.25 15.73
N PHE A 20 -12.62 -11.32 15.45
CA PHE A 20 -12.48 -10.61 14.18
C PHE A 20 -11.21 -11.02 13.42
N GLY A 21 -10.74 -12.26 13.64
CA GLY A 21 -9.51 -12.76 13.02
C GLY A 21 -9.59 -12.79 11.49
N LEU A 22 -8.60 -12.17 10.84
CA LEU A 22 -8.38 -12.13 9.41
C LEU A 22 -7.20 -13.02 9.00
N HIS A 23 -7.12 -13.34 7.71
CA HIS A 23 -6.06 -14.22 7.20
C HIS A 23 -5.25 -13.56 6.07
N GLY A 24 -5.79 -12.54 5.39
CA GLY A 24 -5.19 -11.93 4.21
C GLY A 24 -4.17 -10.82 4.46
N CYS A 25 -4.31 -10.03 5.52
CA CYS A 25 -3.58 -8.75 5.65
C CYS A 25 -2.05 -8.90 5.69
N ILE A 26 -1.53 -9.92 6.37
CA ILE A 26 -0.08 -10.20 6.37
C ILE A 26 0.41 -10.64 4.97
N ASN A 27 -0.42 -11.32 4.19
CA ASN A 27 -0.07 -11.70 2.83
C ASN A 27 -0.08 -10.48 1.91
N ASP A 28 -1.03 -9.57 2.07
CA ASP A 28 -1.07 -8.29 1.35
C ASP A 28 0.22 -7.48 1.56
N VAL A 29 0.69 -7.40 2.81
CA VAL A 29 1.98 -6.77 3.13
C VAL A 29 3.13 -7.39 2.36
N LYS A 30 3.20 -8.73 2.28
CA LYS A 30 4.25 -9.42 1.53
C LYS A 30 4.16 -9.11 0.05
N THR A 31 2.97 -9.20 -0.52
CA THR A 31 2.73 -8.94 -1.94
C THR A 31 3.10 -7.50 -2.32
N ILE A 32 2.71 -6.51 -1.52
CA ILE A 32 3.09 -5.11 -1.75
C ILE A 32 4.60 -4.91 -1.57
N LYS A 33 5.21 -5.51 -0.54
CA LYS A 33 6.67 -5.44 -0.33
C LYS A 33 7.40 -5.92 -1.58
N ASP A 34 7.05 -7.10 -2.09
CA ASP A 34 7.68 -7.69 -3.26
C ASP A 34 7.48 -6.81 -4.52
N ALA A 35 6.28 -6.23 -4.68
CA ALA A 35 5.99 -5.33 -5.78
C ALA A 35 6.85 -4.04 -5.71
N ILE A 36 6.91 -3.36 -4.57
CA ILE A 36 7.63 -2.07 -4.46
C ILE A 36 9.16 -2.21 -4.52
N LEU A 37 9.71 -3.38 -4.20
CA LEU A 37 11.14 -3.65 -4.41
C LEU A 37 11.52 -3.49 -5.89
N ASN A 38 10.62 -3.87 -6.81
CA ASN A 38 10.83 -3.64 -8.24
C ASN A 38 10.84 -2.16 -8.61
N PHE A 39 10.22 -1.29 -7.81
CA PHE A 39 10.20 0.17 -8.00
C PHE A 39 11.41 0.88 -7.36
N GLY A 40 12.48 0.15 -7.00
CA GLY A 40 13.73 0.74 -6.49
C GLY A 40 13.70 1.09 -5.00
N PHE A 41 12.72 0.59 -4.25
CA PHE A 41 12.79 0.56 -2.80
C PHE A 41 13.84 -0.47 -2.37
N LYS A 42 14.62 -0.16 -1.34
CA LYS A 42 15.56 -1.13 -0.75
C LYS A 42 14.90 -1.78 0.45
N GLU A 43 15.18 -3.06 0.67
CA GLU A 43 14.67 -3.77 1.84
C GLU A 43 15.05 -3.09 3.16
N SER A 44 16.26 -2.51 3.25
CA SER A 44 16.71 -1.73 4.40
C SER A 44 15.90 -0.46 4.69
N ASP A 45 15.16 0.04 3.69
CA ASP A 45 14.34 1.25 3.76
C ASP A 45 12.84 0.93 3.88
N ILE A 46 12.47 -0.34 4.09
CA ILE A 46 11.09 -0.80 4.27
C ILE A 46 10.90 -1.30 5.72
N ASN A 47 10.03 -0.62 6.46
CA ASN A 47 9.60 -1.08 7.78
C ASN A 47 8.31 -1.91 7.66
N VAL A 48 8.32 -3.14 8.16
CA VAL A 48 7.14 -4.02 8.16
C VAL A 48 6.61 -4.17 9.59
N LEU A 49 5.33 -3.85 9.81
CA LEU A 49 4.63 -3.94 11.09
C LEU A 49 3.49 -4.96 10.97
N THR A 50 3.56 -6.05 11.72
CA THR A 50 2.52 -7.08 11.70
C THR A 50 2.30 -7.71 13.06
N ASP A 51 1.12 -8.31 13.27
CA ASP A 51 0.81 -9.11 14.46
C ASP A 51 1.18 -10.60 14.30
N ALA A 52 2.06 -10.93 13.34
CA ALA A 52 2.56 -12.29 13.18
C ALA A 52 3.35 -12.75 14.43
N PRO A 53 3.28 -14.04 14.81
CA PRO A 53 4.13 -14.58 15.86
C PRO A 53 5.61 -14.35 15.56
N GLY A 54 6.34 -13.77 16.52
CA GLY A 54 7.76 -13.46 16.37
C GLY A 54 8.07 -12.12 15.69
N SER A 55 7.07 -11.33 15.32
CA SER A 55 7.28 -9.95 14.85
C SER A 55 7.92 -9.08 15.94
N SER A 56 8.99 -8.37 15.59
CA SER A 56 9.75 -7.52 16.50
C SER A 56 9.05 -6.19 16.82
N VAL A 57 8.11 -5.76 15.97
CA VAL A 57 7.37 -4.52 16.12
C VAL A 57 5.89 -4.77 15.86
N LEU A 58 5.09 -4.53 16.90
CA LEU A 58 3.63 -4.58 16.79
C LEU A 58 3.12 -3.40 15.96
N PRO A 59 1.94 -3.51 15.32
CA PRO A 59 1.33 -2.43 14.54
C PRO A 59 0.71 -1.34 15.45
N THR A 60 1.49 -0.83 16.40
CA THR A 60 1.15 0.30 17.26
C THR A 60 1.92 1.53 16.78
N ASP A 61 1.34 2.72 16.99
CA ASP A 61 1.98 4.02 16.72
C ASP A 61 2.47 4.21 15.27
N VAL A 62 1.76 3.64 14.28
CA VAL A 62 2.11 3.71 12.84
C VAL A 62 2.33 5.15 12.37
N SER A 63 1.56 6.11 12.87
CA SER A 63 1.70 7.53 12.55
C SER A 63 3.10 8.07 12.87
N LEU A 64 3.76 7.57 13.92
CA LEU A 64 5.12 7.95 14.29
C LEU A 64 6.18 7.34 13.35
N LYS A 65 5.82 6.42 12.46
CA LYS A 65 6.75 5.88 11.45
C LYS A 65 6.73 6.68 10.15
N PHE A 66 5.65 7.43 9.89
CA PHE A 66 5.47 8.22 8.67
C PHE A 66 5.93 9.67 8.80
N HIS A 67 5.74 10.29 9.96
CA HIS A 67 5.90 11.75 10.11
C HIS A 67 7.26 12.28 10.60
N PRO A 68 8.05 11.61 11.46
CA PRO A 68 9.15 12.31 12.10
C PRO A 68 10.32 12.56 11.17
N HIS A 69 10.78 13.81 11.18
CA HIS A 69 12.13 14.18 10.80
C HIS A 69 12.87 14.66 12.06
N TYR A 70 14.08 14.17 12.27
CA TYR A 70 14.92 14.61 13.38
C TYR A 70 15.78 15.79 12.93
N VAL A 71 15.60 16.94 13.56
CA VAL A 71 16.45 18.12 13.37
C VAL A 71 17.19 18.34 14.69
N ASP A 72 18.52 18.28 14.66
CA ASP A 72 19.38 18.41 15.84
C ASP A 72 18.98 17.52 17.04
N GLY A 73 18.50 16.30 16.75
CA GLY A 73 18.07 15.34 17.76
C GLY A 73 16.65 15.55 18.30
N LEU A 74 15.93 16.57 17.83
CA LEU A 74 14.52 16.80 18.17
C LEU A 74 13.59 16.23 17.10
N MET A 75 12.59 15.48 17.53
CA MET A 75 11.54 14.94 16.67
C MET A 75 10.57 16.07 16.26
N MET A 76 10.57 16.41 14.97
CA MET A 76 9.61 17.37 14.39
C MET A 76 8.50 16.63 13.66
N LEU A 77 7.27 17.10 13.84
CA LEU A 77 6.07 16.67 13.12
C LEU A 77 5.61 17.86 12.27
N ASP A 78 6.16 18.00 11.07
CA ASP A 78 5.61 18.97 10.12
C ASP A 78 4.25 18.45 9.64
N PRO A 79 3.17 19.26 9.70
CA PRO A 79 1.90 18.85 9.14
C PRO A 79 2.07 18.64 7.63
N LEU A 80 1.64 17.48 7.13
CA LEU A 80 1.55 17.22 5.70
C LEU A 80 0.76 18.35 5.03
N LYS A 81 1.30 18.90 3.95
CA LYS A 81 0.51 19.81 3.11
C LYS A 81 -0.56 18.99 2.39
N GLU A 82 -1.66 19.65 2.06
CA GLU A 82 -2.86 19.06 1.44
C GLU A 82 -2.59 18.26 0.14
N ASP A 83 -1.40 18.38 -0.46
CA ASP A 83 -1.03 17.73 -1.71
C ASP A 83 0.34 16.98 -1.67
N ASP A 84 0.82 16.63 -0.47
CA ASP A 84 2.10 15.93 -0.32
C ASP A 84 2.03 14.41 -0.62
N GLY A 85 0.85 13.90 -1.01
CA GLY A 85 0.70 12.47 -1.30
C GLY A 85 -0.62 12.10 -1.98
N ILE A 86 -0.79 10.80 -2.14
CA ILE A 86 -2.02 10.17 -2.63
C ILE A 86 -2.49 9.13 -1.62
N LEU A 87 -3.79 8.89 -1.56
CA LEU A 87 -4.39 7.77 -0.84
C LEU A 87 -5.16 6.89 -1.83
N LEU A 88 -4.85 5.59 -1.80
CA LEU A 88 -5.61 4.56 -2.50
C LEU A 88 -6.39 3.77 -1.47
N SER A 89 -7.72 3.63 -1.62
CA SER A 89 -8.54 2.76 -0.78
C SER A 89 -9.28 1.72 -1.64
N GLY A 90 -9.55 0.55 -1.06
CA GLY A 90 -10.23 -0.53 -1.75
C GLY A 90 -11.76 -0.46 -1.73
N CYS A 91 -12.35 0.36 -0.86
CA CYS A 91 -13.79 0.41 -0.61
C CYS A 91 -14.24 1.80 -0.14
N GLU A 92 -15.51 2.12 -0.36
CA GLU A 92 -16.21 3.18 0.37
C GLU A 92 -16.57 2.75 1.79
N VAL A 93 -16.89 3.71 2.68
CA VAL A 93 -17.12 3.49 4.12
C VAL A 93 -18.23 2.46 4.43
N ASN A 94 -19.14 2.22 3.47
CA ASN A 94 -20.28 1.31 3.64
C ASN A 94 -20.14 -0.02 2.88
N GLU A 95 -18.95 -0.32 2.34
CA GLU A 95 -18.70 -1.52 1.55
C GLU A 95 -17.84 -2.55 2.31
N THR A 96 -18.03 -3.84 2.01
CA THR A 96 -17.21 -4.91 2.58
C THR A 96 -15.90 -5.04 1.79
N SER A 97 -14.77 -4.89 2.46
CA SER A 97 -13.47 -5.26 1.89
C SER A 97 -13.33 -6.77 1.90
N TYR A 98 -13.34 -7.39 0.71
CA TYR A 98 -13.35 -8.84 0.58
C TYR A 98 -11.93 -9.45 0.66
N ASP A 99 -11.79 -10.44 1.54
CA ASP A 99 -10.68 -11.41 1.50
C ASP A 99 -11.00 -12.48 0.45
N LEU A 100 -10.13 -12.63 -0.54
CA LEU A 100 -10.12 -13.75 -1.46
C LEU A 100 -9.38 -14.94 -0.85
N VAL A 101 -9.95 -16.14 -0.96
CA VAL A 101 -9.29 -17.38 -0.57
C VAL A 101 -9.05 -18.23 -1.82
N LEU A 102 -7.80 -18.27 -2.31
CA LEU A 102 -7.36 -19.19 -3.36
C LEU A 102 -6.53 -20.31 -2.74
N GLY A 103 -7.14 -21.49 -2.60
CA GLY A 103 -6.52 -22.63 -1.93
C GLY A 103 -6.20 -22.30 -0.47
N ASN A 104 -4.91 -22.36 -0.10
CA ASN A 104 -4.43 -22.03 1.25
C ASN A 104 -3.98 -20.57 1.41
N ARG A 105 -4.22 -19.69 0.43
CA ARG A 105 -3.83 -18.27 0.47
C ARG A 105 -5.05 -17.37 0.57
N ALA A 106 -5.12 -16.60 1.64
CA ALA A 106 -6.03 -15.46 1.77
C ALA A 106 -5.31 -14.16 1.38
N PHE A 107 -5.97 -13.25 0.68
CA PHE A 107 -5.44 -11.92 0.33
C PHE A 107 -6.57 -10.94 -0.01
N GLY A 108 -6.32 -9.64 0.11
CA GLY A 108 -7.30 -8.61 -0.24
C GLY A 108 -7.45 -8.47 -1.76
N ALA A 109 -8.68 -8.49 -2.26
CA ALA A 109 -8.95 -8.40 -3.69
C ALA A 109 -8.43 -7.10 -4.33
N PHE A 110 -8.54 -5.96 -3.63
CA PHE A 110 -7.97 -4.69 -4.11
C PHE A 110 -6.45 -4.72 -4.18
N THR A 111 -5.77 -5.24 -3.16
CA THR A 111 -4.30 -5.36 -3.15
C THR A 111 -3.82 -6.22 -4.32
N ASP A 112 -4.48 -7.35 -4.57
CA ASP A 112 -4.16 -8.24 -5.68
C ASP A 112 -4.39 -7.56 -7.04
N ALA A 113 -5.50 -6.85 -7.21
CA ALA A 113 -5.78 -6.08 -8.42
C ALA A 113 -4.69 -5.02 -8.69
N VAL A 114 -4.30 -4.24 -7.67
CA VAL A 114 -3.21 -3.24 -7.77
C VAL A 114 -1.91 -3.91 -8.18
N VAL A 115 -1.50 -4.99 -7.51
CA VAL A 115 -0.24 -5.68 -7.80
C VAL A 115 -0.24 -6.28 -9.21
N ASN A 116 -1.36 -6.84 -9.66
CA ASN A 116 -1.51 -7.34 -11.02
C ASN A 116 -1.30 -6.24 -12.06
N VAL A 117 -1.88 -5.05 -11.86
CA VAL A 117 -1.63 -3.89 -12.74
C VAL A 117 -0.15 -3.49 -12.71
N LEU A 118 0.45 -3.39 -11.52
CA LEU A 118 1.86 -3.00 -11.39
C LEU A 118 2.79 -3.97 -12.12
N ASN A 119 2.55 -5.28 -12.00
CA ASN A 119 3.33 -6.32 -12.68
C ASN A 119 3.17 -6.26 -14.21
N GLN A 120 1.96 -6.01 -14.71
CA GLN A 120 1.70 -5.89 -16.15
C GLN A 120 2.31 -4.63 -16.78
N ARG A 121 2.50 -3.57 -15.98
CA ARG A 121 2.97 -2.25 -16.43
C ARG A 121 4.42 -1.96 -16.04
N MET A 122 5.15 -2.95 -15.53
CA MET A 122 6.57 -2.81 -15.19
C MET A 122 7.37 -2.24 -16.37
N GLY A 123 8.21 -1.23 -16.09
CA GLY A 123 9.06 -0.56 -17.08
C GLY A 123 8.38 0.57 -17.88
N ALA A 124 7.07 0.52 -18.12
CA ALA A 124 6.37 1.52 -18.94
C ALA A 124 5.96 2.78 -18.15
N GLY A 125 5.86 2.66 -16.83
CA GLY A 125 5.26 3.69 -15.97
C GLY A 125 3.74 3.72 -16.09
N ILE A 126 3.06 4.09 -15.01
CA ILE A 126 1.59 4.20 -14.96
C ILE A 126 1.22 5.44 -14.14
N SER A 127 0.20 6.19 -14.55
CA SER A 127 -0.31 7.29 -13.71
C SER A 127 -1.16 6.77 -12.54
N ASN A 128 -1.28 7.56 -11.48
CA ASN A 128 -2.16 7.24 -10.35
C ASN A 128 -3.61 6.95 -10.80
N ARG A 129 -4.13 7.75 -11.73
CA ARG A 129 -5.44 7.53 -12.34
C ARG A 129 -5.53 6.19 -13.08
N GLN A 130 -4.58 5.89 -13.96
CA GLN A 130 -4.60 4.65 -14.75
C GLN A 130 -4.51 3.42 -13.86
N LEU A 131 -3.68 3.45 -12.82
CA LEU A 131 -3.57 2.36 -11.85
C LEU A 131 -4.94 2.02 -11.26
N MET A 132 -5.67 3.06 -10.85
CA MET A 132 -6.97 2.89 -10.21
C MET A 132 -8.06 2.45 -11.18
N VAL A 133 -8.07 2.97 -12.41
CA VAL A 133 -9.00 2.54 -13.46
C VAL A 133 -8.76 1.07 -13.84
N GLU A 134 -7.51 0.65 -14.01
CA GLU A 134 -7.18 -0.73 -14.36
C GLU A 134 -7.45 -1.69 -13.20
N ALA A 135 -7.14 -1.30 -11.96
CA ALA A 135 -7.46 -2.10 -10.78
C ALA A 135 -8.98 -2.26 -10.58
N ALA A 136 -9.75 -1.18 -10.73
CA ALA A 136 -11.22 -1.23 -10.67
C ALA A 136 -11.80 -2.13 -11.77
N LYS A 137 -11.21 -2.12 -12.97
CA LYS A 137 -11.61 -3.01 -14.06
C LYS A 137 -11.36 -4.48 -13.69
N ILE A 138 -10.20 -4.83 -13.14
CA ILE A 138 -9.90 -6.20 -12.69
C ILE A 138 -10.90 -6.65 -11.62
N LEU A 139 -11.21 -5.77 -10.66
CA LEU A 139 -12.18 -6.10 -9.60
C LEU A 139 -13.56 -6.42 -10.19
N LYS A 140 -14.06 -5.56 -11.07
CA LYS A 140 -15.36 -5.74 -11.74
C LYS A 140 -15.39 -6.99 -12.62
N ASP A 141 -14.35 -7.22 -13.42
CA ASP A 141 -14.26 -8.37 -14.32
C ASP A 141 -14.22 -9.71 -13.53
N ASN A 142 -13.70 -9.68 -12.29
CA ASN A 142 -13.71 -10.82 -11.36
C ASN A 142 -14.96 -10.91 -10.47
N GLY A 143 -15.95 -10.03 -10.66
CA GLY A 143 -17.22 -10.05 -9.92
C GLY A 143 -17.16 -9.48 -8.50
N PHE A 144 -16.18 -8.64 -8.18
CA PHE A 144 -16.15 -7.91 -6.91
C PHE A 144 -16.95 -6.62 -7.01
N ASP A 145 -17.78 -6.36 -5.99
CA ASP A 145 -18.55 -5.12 -5.84
C ASP A 145 -17.76 -3.99 -5.13
N GLN A 146 -16.43 -4.11 -5.04
CA GLN A 146 -15.57 -3.09 -4.42
C GLN A 146 -15.41 -1.88 -5.36
N ASN A 147 -15.56 -0.67 -4.81
CA ASN A 147 -15.32 0.57 -5.54
C ASN A 147 -14.06 1.27 -5.02
N PRO A 148 -12.88 0.99 -5.61
CA PRO A 148 -11.63 1.55 -5.12
C PRO A 148 -11.54 3.05 -5.43
N CYS A 149 -11.00 3.83 -4.49
CA CYS A 149 -10.96 5.29 -4.57
C CYS A 149 -9.53 5.83 -4.61
N LEU A 150 -9.35 6.93 -5.35
CA LEU A 150 -8.13 7.74 -5.42
C LEU A 150 -8.40 9.10 -4.80
N TYR A 151 -7.68 9.43 -3.74
CA TYR A 151 -7.72 10.75 -3.11
C TYR A 151 -6.37 11.45 -3.33
N CYS A 152 -6.38 12.50 -4.14
CA CYS A 152 -5.23 13.36 -4.40
C CYS A 152 -5.67 14.62 -5.16
N SER A 153 -4.76 15.60 -5.35
CA SER A 153 -5.02 16.71 -6.28
C SER A 153 -5.07 16.27 -7.74
N ASP A 154 -5.52 17.17 -8.61
CA ASP A 154 -5.45 17.01 -10.07
C ASP A 154 -4.02 16.81 -10.58
N LYS A 155 -3.05 17.50 -9.96
CA LYS A 155 -1.62 17.36 -10.30
C LYS A 155 -1.15 15.94 -10.03
N ASN A 156 -1.44 15.43 -8.84
CA ASN A 156 -1.06 14.08 -8.45
C ASN A 156 -1.85 13.01 -9.21
N THR A 157 -3.06 13.31 -9.66
CA THR A 157 -3.89 12.34 -10.40
C THR A 157 -3.20 11.82 -11.68
N ASN A 158 -2.49 12.71 -12.39
CA ASN A 158 -1.80 12.36 -13.64
C ASN A 158 -0.29 12.10 -13.46
N ALA A 159 0.23 12.23 -12.23
CA ALA A 159 1.61 11.91 -11.92
C ALA A 159 1.87 10.39 -12.01
N THR A 160 3.10 10.01 -12.35
CA THR A 160 3.53 8.60 -12.40
C THR A 160 3.56 8.00 -11.00
N PHE A 161 2.83 6.91 -10.80
CA PHE A 161 2.81 6.15 -9.55
C PHE A 161 4.20 5.62 -9.22
N LEU A 162 4.69 5.91 -8.00
CA LEU A 162 6.03 5.57 -7.47
C LEU A 162 7.22 6.04 -8.31
N GLY A 163 7.00 6.85 -9.36
CA GLY A 163 8.04 7.34 -10.28
C GLY A 163 8.67 6.25 -11.16
N VAL A 164 9.64 6.66 -11.97
CA VAL A 164 10.36 5.76 -12.90
C VAL A 164 11.45 4.97 -12.16
N PHE A 165 11.81 3.81 -12.71
CA PHE A 165 12.97 3.01 -12.27
C PHE A 165 14.23 3.87 -12.39
N ALA A 166 15.02 3.93 -11.31
CA ALA A 166 16.31 4.64 -11.27
C ALA A 166 17.45 3.64 -11.35
#